data_AF-U6DX64-F1
#
_entry.id   AF-U6DX64-F1
#
_cell.length_a   1.000
_cell.length_b   1.000
_cell.length_c   1.000
_cell.angle_alpha   90.00
_cell.angle_beta   90.00
_cell.angle_gamma   90.00
#
_symmetry.space_group_name_H-M   'P 1'
#
loop_
_entity.id
_entity.type
_entity.pdbx_description
1 polymer ?
#
loop_
_entity_poly.entity_id
_entity_poly.type
_entity_poly.pdbx_seq_one_letter_code
_entity_poly.pdbx_strand_id
1 'polypeptide(L)'
;KGAGTSERTLIELLTTRTSRQMKEVAQAYYTVYKKSLGDDISSETSGDFRKALLTLADGRRDDSLKVDELLAKKDAQILYNAGENRWGTDEDKFTEILCLRSFPQLRL
;
A
#
# COMPACT_ATOMS: atom_id res chain seq x y z
N LYS A 1 21.76 12.09 -4.77
CA LYS A 1 20.30 12.12 -5.01
C LYS A 1 20.12 12.62 -6.44
N GLY A 2 19.75 11.74 -7.37
CA GLY A 2 19.85 12.00 -8.82
C GLY A 2 18.62 11.52 -9.57
N ALA A 3 18.27 12.31 -10.59
CA ALA A 3 17.28 12.29 -11.68
C ALA A 3 16.32 11.11 -11.97
N GLY A 4 16.21 10.10 -11.13
CA GLY A 4 15.21 9.04 -11.24
C GLY A 4 14.83 8.58 -9.86
N THR A 5 13.60 8.87 -9.43
CA THR A 5 13.06 8.36 -8.18
C THR A 5 13.27 6.86 -8.16
N SER A 6 13.80 6.35 -7.05
CA SER A 6 13.97 4.91 -6.80
C SER A 6 12.61 4.24 -6.57
N GLU A 7 11.64 4.48 -7.44
CA GLU A 7 10.25 4.01 -7.34
C GLU A 7 10.24 2.50 -7.19
N ARG A 8 11.10 1.79 -7.92
CA ARG A 8 11.29 0.34 -7.76
C ARG A 8 11.71 -0.03 -6.35
N THR A 9 12.67 0.68 -5.75
CA THR A 9 13.11 0.43 -4.38
C THR A 9 12.01 0.75 -3.37
N LEU A 10 11.25 1.85 -3.58
CA LEU A 10 10.12 2.21 -2.74
C LEU A 10 9.01 1.16 -2.84
N ILE A 11 8.64 0.75 -4.05
CA ILE A 11 7.64 -0.30 -4.31
C ILE A 11 8.08 -1.59 -3.65
N GLU A 12 9.32 -2.05 -3.89
CA GLU A 12 9.84 -3.29 -3.30
C GLU A 12 9.78 -3.24 -1.77
N LEU A 13 10.27 -2.15 -1.16
CA LEU A 13 10.25 -1.96 0.28
C LEU A 13 8.83 -1.94 0.85
N LEU A 14 7.93 -1.17 0.26
CA LEU A 14 6.59 -0.92 0.79
C LEU A 14 5.62 -2.09 0.57
N THR A 15 5.83 -2.89 -0.47
CA THR A 15 4.89 -3.98 -0.84
C THR A 15 5.21 -5.33 -0.19
N THR A 16 6.37 -5.48 0.45
CA THR A 16 6.83 -6.80 0.97
C THR A 16 7.10 -6.80 2.47
N ARG A 17 7.03 -5.64 3.12
CA ARG A 17 7.29 -5.48 4.56
C ARG A 17 5.98 -5.61 5.33
N THR A 18 6.03 -6.22 6.51
CA THR A 18 4.89 -6.30 7.43
C THR A 18 4.58 -4.93 8.02
N SER A 19 3.37 -4.76 8.57
CA SER A 19 2.98 -3.49 9.21
C SER A 19 3.90 -3.11 10.36
N ARG A 20 4.36 -4.09 11.15
CA ARG A 20 5.38 -3.86 12.20
C ARG A 20 6.70 -3.36 11.62
N GLN A 21 7.23 -4.02 10.59
CA GLN A 21 8.48 -3.61 9.95
C GLN A 21 8.36 -2.21 9.34
N MET A 22 7.21 -1.85 8.77
CA MET A 22 7.02 -0.51 8.21
C MET A 22 7.07 0.58 9.27
N LYS A 23 6.53 0.34 10.46
CA LYS A 23 6.64 1.28 11.59
C LYS A 23 8.09 1.43 12.07
N GLU A 24 8.84 0.33 12.11
CA GLU A 24 10.28 0.36 12.45
C GLU A 24 11.08 1.14 11.41
N VAL A 25 10.79 0.93 10.12
CA VAL A 25 11.41 1.69 9.01
C VAL A 25 11.10 3.18 9.12
N ALA A 26 9.84 3.55 9.35
CA ALA A 26 9.45 4.95 9.50
C ALA A 26 10.16 5.62 10.69
N GLN A 27 10.26 4.93 11.82
CA GLN A 27 10.97 5.42 13.00
C GLN A 27 12.47 5.57 12.74
N ALA A 28 13.11 4.58 12.12
CA ALA A 28 14.53 4.63 11.78
C ALA A 28 14.82 5.77 10.78
N TYR A 29 13.96 5.94 9.78
CA TYR A 29 14.05 7.02 8.81
C TYR A 29 14.02 8.39 9.49
N TYR A 30 13.06 8.61 10.40
CA TYR A 30 12.97 9.85 11.17
C TYR A 30 14.21 10.08 12.04
N THR A 31 14.71 9.04 12.71
CA THR A 31 15.90 9.13 13.56
C THR A 31 17.13 9.62 12.79
N VAL A 32 17.35 9.08 11.59
CA VAL A 32 18.53 9.35 10.74
C VAL A 32 18.40 10.66 9.98
N TYR A 33 17.24 10.92 9.35
CA TYR A 33 17.08 12.05 8.43
C TYR A 33 16.34 13.25 9.01
N LYS A 34 15.74 13.11 10.20
CA LYS A 34 14.90 14.14 10.86
C LYS A 34 13.74 14.62 9.98
N LYS A 35 13.23 13.72 9.14
CA LYS A 35 12.08 13.93 8.25
C LYS A 35 11.14 12.74 8.33
N SER A 36 9.86 12.96 8.09
CA SER A 36 8.89 11.88 7.94
C SER A 36 9.13 11.14 6.63
N LEU A 37 9.10 9.80 6.67
CA LEU A 37 9.11 8.98 5.46
C LEU A 37 7.92 9.32 4.55
N GLY A 38 6.74 9.58 5.14
CA GLY A 38 5.54 9.95 4.40
C GLY A 38 5.67 11.30 3.70
N ASP A 39 6.30 12.29 4.33
CA ASP A 39 6.47 13.61 3.72
C ASP A 39 7.39 13.55 2.50
N ASP A 40 8.52 12.84 2.62
CA ASP A 40 9.45 12.65 1.49
C ASP A 40 8.82 11.79 0.38
N ILE A 41 7.99 10.79 0.69
CA ILE A 41 7.19 10.08 -0.34
C ILE A 41 6.23 11.05 -1.03
N SER A 42 5.55 11.89 -0.25
CA SER A 42 4.54 12.83 -0.75
C SER A 42 5.14 13.90 -1.67
N SER A 43 6.36 14.37 -1.39
CA SER A 43 7.04 15.38 -2.22
C SER A 43 7.56 14.83 -3.55
N GLU A 44 7.91 13.56 -3.60
CA GLU A 44 8.53 12.93 -4.79
C GLU A 44 7.54 12.15 -5.66
N THR A 45 6.27 12.02 -5.24
CA THR A 45 5.26 11.23 -5.95
C THR A 45 3.93 11.98 -6.06
N SER A 46 3.07 11.55 -6.98
CA SER A 46 1.77 12.19 -7.22
C SER A 46 0.68 11.19 -7.58
N GLY A 47 -0.57 11.68 -7.67
CA GLY A 47 -1.75 10.90 -8.05
C GLY A 47 -2.01 9.68 -7.16
N ASP A 48 -2.61 8.66 -7.74
CA ASP A 48 -2.97 7.42 -7.04
C ASP A 48 -1.76 6.60 -6.64
N PHE A 49 -0.65 6.74 -7.37
CA PHE A 49 0.62 6.13 -6.98
C PHE A 49 1.08 6.64 -5.61
N ARG A 50 1.08 7.97 -5.39
CA ARG A 50 1.37 8.54 -4.06
C ARG A 50 0.41 8.01 -3.00
N LYS A 51 -0.89 7.94 -3.31
CA LYS A 51 -1.91 7.47 -2.37
C LYS A 51 -1.65 6.02 -1.93
N ALA A 52 -1.31 5.14 -2.87
CA ALA A 52 -0.96 3.76 -2.59
C ALA A 52 0.32 3.65 -1.74
N LEU A 53 1.38 4.38 -2.10
CA LEU A 53 2.64 4.36 -1.34
C LEU A 53 2.47 4.88 0.09
N LEU A 54 1.73 5.98 0.29
CA LEU A 54 1.44 6.50 1.62
C LEU A 54 0.60 5.52 2.44
N THR A 55 -0.36 4.84 1.82
CA THR A 55 -1.19 3.81 2.50
C THR A 55 -0.32 2.64 2.97
N LEU A 56 0.64 2.20 2.15
CA LEU A 56 1.59 1.14 2.54
C LEU A 56 2.57 1.64 3.61
N ALA A 57 3.06 2.86 3.49
CA ALA A 57 4.02 3.46 4.42
C ALA A 57 3.48 3.64 5.85
N ASP A 58 2.17 3.82 5.97
CA ASP A 58 1.45 3.94 7.24
C ASP A 58 1.49 2.63 8.07
N GLY A 59 1.82 1.49 7.45
CA GLY A 59 1.99 0.22 8.16
C GLY A 59 0.71 -0.24 8.86
N ARG A 60 -0.42 -0.18 8.15
CA ARG A 60 -1.76 -0.58 8.62
C ARG A 60 -2.35 -1.80 7.90
N ARG A 61 -1.56 -2.50 7.10
CA ARG A 61 -1.99 -3.78 6.51
C ARG A 61 -2.31 -4.78 7.63
N ASP A 62 -3.40 -5.52 7.48
CA ASP A 62 -3.69 -6.64 8.35
C ASP A 62 -2.60 -7.72 8.21
N ASP A 63 -1.98 -8.11 9.33
CA ASP A 63 -0.96 -9.16 9.40
C ASP A 63 -1.57 -10.52 9.84
N SER A 64 -2.90 -10.61 9.96
CA SER A 64 -3.62 -11.83 10.34
C SER A 64 -3.46 -12.95 9.30
N LEU A 65 -3.26 -14.17 9.81
CA LEU A 65 -3.30 -15.40 9.01
C LEU A 65 -4.72 -15.95 8.83
N LYS A 66 -5.70 -15.41 9.55
CA LYS A 66 -7.11 -15.81 9.43
C LYS A 66 -7.70 -15.18 8.17
N VAL A 67 -8.50 -15.97 7.47
CA VAL A 67 -9.21 -15.54 6.27
C VAL A 67 -10.72 -15.60 6.49
N ASP A 68 -11.42 -14.66 5.88
CA ASP A 68 -12.88 -14.59 5.83
C ASP A 68 -13.32 -14.74 4.36
N GLU A 69 -13.95 -15.88 4.06
CA GLU A 69 -14.38 -16.22 2.70
C GLU A 69 -15.50 -15.31 2.18
N LEU A 70 -16.40 -14.85 3.05
CA LEU A 70 -17.47 -13.93 2.65
C LEU A 70 -16.89 -12.56 2.31
N LEU A 71 -15.91 -12.11 3.09
CA LEU A 71 -15.18 -10.89 2.80
C LEU A 71 -14.36 -11.02 1.50
N ALA A 72 -13.70 -12.15 1.25
CA ALA A 72 -12.93 -12.38 0.02
C ALA A 72 -13.84 -12.28 -1.22
N LYS A 73 -14.99 -12.96 -1.19
CA LYS A 73 -16.00 -12.89 -2.26
C LYS A 73 -16.51 -11.46 -2.48
N LYS A 74 -16.76 -10.73 -1.40
CA LYS A 74 -17.20 -9.33 -1.46
C LYS A 74 -16.12 -8.43 -2.05
N ASP A 75 -14.87 -8.54 -1.59
CA ASP A 75 -13.75 -7.75 -2.07
C ASP A 75 -13.46 -8.03 -3.55
N ALA A 76 -13.53 -9.30 -3.97
CA ALA A 76 -13.41 -9.67 -5.39
C ALA A 76 -14.49 -9.01 -6.26
N GLN A 77 -15.75 -9.01 -5.80
CA GLN A 77 -16.84 -8.33 -6.49
C GLN A 77 -16.65 -6.82 -6.55
N ILE A 78 -16.12 -6.21 -5.48
CA ILE A 78 -15.79 -4.79 -5.45
C ILE A 78 -14.69 -4.49 -6.47
N LEU A 79 -13.61 -5.26 -6.51
CA LEU A 79 -12.51 -5.08 -7.47
C LEU A 79 -12.98 -5.22 -8.91
N TYR A 80 -13.82 -6.24 -9.21
CA TYR A 80 -14.40 -6.41 -10.54
C TYR A 80 -15.23 -5.18 -10.95
N ASN A 81 -16.09 -4.69 -10.06
CA ASN A 81 -16.91 -3.50 -10.31
C ASN A 81 -16.08 -2.21 -10.42
N ALA A 82 -14.98 -2.14 -9.69
CA ALA A 82 -14.04 -1.02 -9.67
C ALA A 82 -13.13 -0.98 -10.90
N GLY A 83 -12.97 -2.08 -11.65
CA GLY A 83 -12.12 -2.17 -12.83
C GLY A 83 -12.89 -2.66 -14.05
N GLU A 84 -12.89 -3.97 -14.26
CA GLU A 84 -13.39 -4.60 -15.50
C GLU A 84 -14.85 -4.28 -15.85
N ASN A 85 -15.72 -4.05 -14.86
CA ASN A 85 -17.14 -3.77 -15.11
C ASN A 85 -17.44 -2.28 -15.37
N ARG A 86 -16.42 -1.45 -15.58
CA ARG A 86 -16.58 -0.03 -15.87
C ARG A 86 -15.51 0.45 -16.85
N TRP A 87 -15.72 1.63 -17.41
CA TRP A 87 -14.65 2.32 -18.11
C TRP A 87 -13.84 3.15 -17.12
N GLY A 88 -12.51 3.03 -17.20
CA GLY A 88 -11.59 3.55 -16.18
C GLY A 88 -11.43 2.58 -15.00
N THR A 89 -10.70 3.02 -13.98
CA THR A 89 -10.53 2.26 -12.72
C THR A 89 -10.97 3.15 -11.55
N ASP A 90 -11.41 2.53 -10.46
CA ASP A 90 -11.58 3.18 -9.17
C ASP A 90 -10.37 2.85 -8.30
N GLU A 91 -9.29 3.63 -8.48
CA GLU A 91 -7.99 3.41 -7.85
C GLU A 91 -8.07 3.44 -6.31
N ASP A 92 -9.08 4.12 -5.75
CA ASP A 92 -9.35 4.17 -4.33
C ASP A 92 -9.76 2.80 -3.78
N LYS A 93 -10.63 2.09 -4.49
CA LYS A 93 -11.05 0.73 -4.10
C LYS A 93 -9.93 -0.28 -4.22
N PHE A 94 -9.11 -0.16 -5.28
CA PHE A 94 -7.91 -0.98 -5.41
C PHE A 94 -6.91 -0.71 -4.29
N THR A 95 -6.66 0.56 -3.96
CA THR A 95 -5.76 0.95 -2.88
C THR A 95 -6.27 0.42 -1.53
N GLU A 96 -7.55 0.63 -1.23
CA GLU A 96 -8.18 0.18 0.02
C GLU A 96 -8.02 -1.34 0.21
N ILE A 97 -8.34 -2.14 -0.81
CA ILE A 97 -8.33 -3.60 -0.70
C ILE A 97 -6.89 -4.13 -0.76
N LEU A 98 -6.12 -3.78 -1.79
CA LEU A 98 -4.81 -4.39 -2.05
C LEU A 98 -3.74 -3.94 -1.05
N CYS A 99 -3.85 -2.72 -0.47
CA CYS A 99 -2.88 -2.23 0.49
C CYS A 99 -3.19 -2.62 1.95
N LEU A 100 -4.46 -2.86 2.29
CA LEU A 100 -4.87 -3.07 3.69
C LEU A 100 -5.25 -4.50 4.05
N ARG A 101 -5.69 -5.33 3.10
CA ARG A 101 -5.98 -6.75 3.38
C ARG A 101 -4.68 -7.54 3.58
N SER A 102 -4.75 -8.58 4.42
CA SER A 102 -3.64 -9.49 4.64
C SER A 102 -3.33 -10.30 3.39
N PHE A 103 -2.08 -10.77 3.26
CA PHE A 103 -1.70 -11.59 2.12
C PHE A 103 -2.51 -12.90 2.01
N PRO A 104 -2.81 -13.62 3.12
CA PRO A 104 -3.68 -14.78 3.05
C PRO A 104 -5.09 -14.42 2.57
N GLN A 105 -5.66 -13.31 3.04
CA GLN A 105 -6.99 -12.85 2.65
C GLN A 105 -7.08 -12.54 1.15
N LEU A 106 -6.05 -11.91 0.57
CA LEU A 106 -6.00 -11.54 -0.84
C LEU A 106 -5.77 -12.72 -1.79
N ARG A 107 -5.33 -13.87 -1.28
CA ARG A 107 -5.03 -15.08 -2.07
C ARG A 107 -6.18 -16.07 -2.14
N LEU A 108 -7.23 -15.85 -1.33
CA LEU A 108 -8.40 -16.70 -1.26
C LEU A 108 -9.32 -16.46 -2.46
#